data_AF-A0A348WH91-F1
#
_entry.id   AF-A0A348WH91-F1
#
_cell.length_a   1.000
_cell.length_b   1.000
_cell.length_c   1.000
_cell.angle_alpha   90.00
_cell.angle_beta   90.00
_cell.angle_gamma   90.00
#
_symmetry.space_group_name_H-M   'P 1'
#
loop_
_entity.id
_entity.type
_entity.pdbx_description
1 polymer ?
#
loop_
_entity_poly.entity_id
_entity_poly.type
_entity_poly.pdbx_seq_one_letter_code
_entity_poly.pdbx_strand_id
1 'polypeptide(L)' 'PEVARIKAATDLPVIIGFGIRTPEVSREMASVADGAVVGSAIVSAMAEGKPVGEVLDFVKGLADGAHSA' A
#
# COMPACT_ATOMS: atom_id res chain seq x y z
N PRO A 1 -9.17 11.41 12.33
CA PRO A 1 -8.98 10.19 11.51
C PRO A 1 -8.53 9.00 12.37
N GLU A 2 -9.13 7.82 12.16
CA GLU A 2 -8.89 6.58 12.92
C GLU A 2 -7.41 6.25 13.14
N VAL A 3 -6.57 6.50 12.13
CA VAL A 3 -5.13 6.23 12.19
C VAL A 3 -4.44 7.07 13.27
N ALA A 4 -4.74 8.37 13.35
CA ALA A 4 -4.18 9.25 14.38
C ALA A 4 -4.58 8.81 15.80
N ARG A 5 -5.81 8.30 15.96
CA ARG A 5 -6.30 7.76 17.24
C ARG A 5 -5.56 6.48 17.64
N ILE A 6 -5.27 5.60 16.69
CA ILE A 6 -4.53 4.35 16.94
C ILE A 6 -3.07 4.65 17.25
N LYS A 7 -2.42 5.53 16.47
CA LYS A 7 -1.03 5.96 16.72
C LYS A 7 -0.84 6.59 18.10
N ALA A 8 -1.85 7.30 18.61
CA ALA A 8 -1.81 7.87 19.96
C ALA A 8 -1.92 6.81 21.08
N ALA A 9 -2.29 5.57 20.76
CA ALA A 9 -2.54 4.50 21.73
C ALA A 9 -1.46 3.40 21.72
N THR A 10 -0.41 3.53 20.90
CA THR A 10 0.67 2.54 20.80
C THR A 10 1.96 3.16 20.28
N ASP A 11 3.09 2.62 20.70
CA ASP A 11 4.42 2.96 20.16
C ASP A 11 4.80 2.08 18.95
N LEU A 12 3.96 1.11 18.58
CA LEU A 12 4.18 0.25 17.41
C LEU A 12 3.84 0.99 16.11
N PRO A 13 4.56 0.73 15.00
CA PRO A 13 4.19 1.26 13.69
C PRO A 13 2.78 0.85 13.28
N VAL A 14 1.99 1.81 12.79
CA VAL A 14 0.62 1.61 12.30
C VAL A 14 0.61 1.68 10.78
N ILE A 15 0.17 0.60 10.13
CA ILE A 15 0.19 0.45 8.67
C ILE A 15 -1.25 0.29 8.16
N ILE A 16 -1.58 0.90 7.01
CA ILE A 16 -2.90 0.77 6.38
C ILE A 16 -2.84 -0.29 5.27
N GLY A 17 -3.82 -1.20 5.23
CA GLY A 17 -3.84 -2.32 4.28
C GLY A 17 -5.10 -2.49 3.42
N PHE A 18 -6.04 -1.54 3.46
CA PHE A 18 -7.33 -1.67 2.78
C PHE A 18 -7.44 -0.73 1.58
N GLY A 19 -7.90 -1.27 0.45
CA GLY A 19 -8.27 -0.47 -0.73
C GLY A 19 -7.10 0.05 -1.59
N ILE A 20 -5.86 -0.35 -1.31
CA ILE A 20 -4.69 0.16 -2.04
C ILE A 20 -4.53 -0.59 -3.36
N ARG A 21 -4.75 0.12 -4.48
CA ARG A 21 -4.70 -0.45 -5.84
C ARG A 21 -3.90 0.38 -6.83
N THR A 22 -3.41 1.56 -6.44
CA THR A 22 -2.62 2.44 -7.30
C THR A 22 -1.47 3.09 -6.52
N PRO A 23 -0.41 3.55 -7.19
CA PRO A 23 0.69 4.29 -6.57
C PRO A 23 0.23 5.53 -5.78
N GLU A 24 -0.77 6.25 -6.29
CA GLU A 24 -1.31 7.47 -5.67
C GLU A 24 -2.00 7.15 -4.34
N VAL A 25 -2.83 6.10 -4.32
CA VAL A 25 -3.47 5.62 -3.08
C VAL A 25 -2.42 5.10 -2.10
N SER A 26 -1.38 4.42 -2.59
CA SER A 26 -0.26 3.97 -1.76
C SER A 26 0.43 5.14 -1.05
N ARG A 27 0.71 6.22 -1.79
CA ARG A 27 1.27 7.46 -1.26
C ARG A 27 0.35 8.11 -0.22
N GLU A 28 -0.94 8.28 -0.56
CA GLU A 28 -1.93 8.89 0.34
C GLU A 28 -2.01 8.14 1.68
N MET A 29 -2.04 6.80 1.64
CA MET A 29 -2.07 5.98 2.84
C MET A 29 -0.77 6.11 3.65
N ALA A 30 0.38 6.08 2.98
CA ALA A 30 1.68 6.23 3.63
C ALA A 30 1.90 7.64 4.22
N SER A 31 1.27 8.69 3.68
CA SER A 31 1.36 10.06 4.24
C SER A 31 0.58 10.23 5.55
N VAL A 32 -0.36 9.33 5.87
CA VAL A 32 -1.17 9.38 7.11
C VAL A 32 -0.85 8.25 8.10
N ALA A 33 -0.07 7.25 7.69
CA ALA A 33 0.33 6.08 8.47
C ALA A 33 1.86 5.91 8.47
N ASP A 34 2.37 4.86 9.10
CA ASP A 34 3.80 4.51 9.04
C ASP A 34 4.13 3.64 7.81
N GLY A 35 3.11 3.33 6.99
CA GLY A 35 3.27 2.67 5.70
C GLY A 35 1.96 2.14 5.11
N ALA A 36 2.10 1.34 4.05
CA ALA A 36 1.03 0.70 3.30
C ALA A 36 1.27 -0.81 3.15
N VAL A 37 0.20 -1.63 3.26
CA VAL A 37 0.21 -3.07 2.91
C VAL A 37 -0.65 -3.29 1.68
N VAL A 38 -0.10 -3.93 0.66
CA VAL A 38 -0.85 -4.30 -0.54
C VAL A 38 -0.78 -5.81 -0.73
N GLY A 39 -1.94 -6.47 -0.76
CA GLY A 39 -2.03 -7.91 -0.98
C GLY A 39 -3.01 -8.25 -2.10
N SER A 40 -4.30 -7.95 -1.89
CA SER A 40 -5.37 -8.32 -2.81
C SER A 40 -5.15 -7.82 -4.25
N ALA A 41 -4.67 -6.59 -4.42
CA ALA A 41 -4.41 -6.05 -5.76
C ALA A 41 -3.32 -6.83 -6.52
N ILE A 42 -2.26 -7.28 -5.82
CA ILE A 42 -1.17 -8.06 -6.41
C ILE A 42 -1.67 -9.47 -6.75
N VAL A 43 -2.38 -10.12 -5.82
CA VAL A 43 -2.96 -11.45 -6.04
C VAL A 43 -3.95 -11.42 -7.21
N SER A 44 -4.79 -10.37 -7.31
CA SER A 44 -5.70 -10.20 -8.45
C SER A 44 -4.96 -10.04 -9.77
N ALA A 45 -3.89 -9.24 -9.82
CA ALA A 45 -3.07 -9.09 -11.03
C ALA A 45 -2.46 -10.42 -11.49
N MET A 46 -2.02 -11.25 -10.55
CA MET A 46 -1.52 -12.61 -10.84
C MET A 46 -2.65 -13.54 -11.33
N ALA A 47 -3.82 -13.48 -10.69
CA ALA A 47 -4.98 -14.30 -11.05
C ALA A 47 -5.58 -13.94 -12.42
N GLU A 48 -5.45 -12.67 -12.83
CA GLU A 48 -5.77 -12.19 -14.19
C GLU A 48 -4.80 -12.72 -15.26
N GLY A 49 -3.74 -13.43 -14.87
CA GLY A 49 -2.77 -14.01 -15.78
C GLY A 49 -1.80 -12.99 -16.38
N LYS A 50 -1.60 -11.83 -15.73
CA LYS A 50 -0.65 -10.83 -16.21
C LYS A 50 0.76 -11.40 -16.26
N PRO A 51 1.58 -11.02 -17.26
CA PRO A 51 2.98 -11.37 -17.30
C PRO A 51 3.69 -10.98 -15.99
N VAL A 52 4.64 -11.82 -15.55
CA VAL A 52 5.41 -11.56 -14.31
C VAL A 52 6.06 -10.18 -14.32
N GLY A 53 6.56 -9.74 -15.49
CA GLY A 53 7.13 -8.39 -15.65
C GLY A 53 6.14 -7.28 -15.29
N GLU A 54 4.89 -7.36 -15.78
CA GLU A 54 3.85 -6.37 -15.47
C GLU A 54 3.45 -6.39 -13.99
N VAL A 55 3.43 -7.57 -13.36
CA VAL A 55 3.16 -7.67 -11.92
C VAL A 55 4.29 -7.03 -11.11
N LEU A 56 5.55 -7.25 -11.52
CA LEU A 56 6.72 -6.63 -10.88
C LEU A 56 6.72 -5.10 -11.05
N ASP A 57 6.38 -4.60 -12.24
CA ASP A 57 6.25 -3.17 -12.51
C ASP A 57 5.13 -2.54 -11.67
N PHE A 58 4.01 -3.26 -11.51
CA PHE A 58 2.91 -2.84 -10.64
C PHE A 58 3.34 -2.78 -9.17
N VAL A 59 4.01 -3.81 -8.66
CA VAL A 59 4.54 -3.84 -7.28
C VAL A 59 5.54 -2.70 -7.07
N LYS A 60 6.42 -2.46 -8.04
CA LYS A 60 7.36 -1.34 -8.00
C LYS A 60 6.63 -0.01 -7.92
N GLY A 61 5.63 0.23 -8.77
CA GLY A 61 4.85 1.46 -8.73
C GLY A 61 4.16 1.70 -7.38
N LEU A 62 3.61 0.65 -6.76
CA LEU A 62 3.03 0.73 -5.42
C LEU A 62 4.06 1.10 -4.35
N ALA A 63 5.25 0.49 -4.42
CA ALA A 63 6.35 0.76 -3.49
C ALA A 63 6.91 2.17 -3.67
N ASP A 64 7.13 2.62 -4.91
CA ASP A 64 7.59 3.97 -5.23
C ASP A 64 6.58 5.02 -4.72
N GLY A 65 5.28 4.75 -4.87
CA GLY A 65 4.21 5.58 -4.31
C GLY A 65 4.32 5.72 -2.78
N ALA A 66 4.41 4.60 -2.06
CA ALA A 66 4.56 4.61 -0.60
C ALA A 66 5.83 5.32 -0.12
N HIS A 67 6.96 5.12 -0.80
CA HIS A 67 8.23 5.75 -0.42
C HIS A 67 8.33 7.25 -0.78
N SER A 68 7.41 7.76 -1.60
CA SER A 68 7.32 9.19 -1.98
C SER A 68 6.40 10.03 -1.09
N ALA A 69 5.84 9.41 -0.04
CA ALA A 69 4.85 9.98 0.86
C ALA A 69 5.40 11.01 1.83
#